data_AF-A0A6G3ZQ53-F1
#
_entry.id   AF-A0A6G3ZQ53-F1
#
_cell.length_a   1.000
_cell.length_b   1.000
_cell.length_c   1.000
_cell.angle_alpha   90.00
_cell.angle_beta   90.00
_cell.angle_gamma   90.00
#
_symmetry.space_group_name_H-M   'P 1'
#
loop_
_entity.id
_entity.type
_entity.pdbx_description
1 polymer ?
#
loop_
_entity_poly.entity_id
_entity_poly.type
_entity_poly.pdbx_seq_one_letter_code
_entity_poly.pdbx_strand_id
1 'polypeptide(L)'
;MANSEDVTDALEVLGNEIRVSILRELADADGPLSFTELRERVGIRDTGKFNYHLTKLCSYFVRDTEGGYELGHAGSRVVAAADPHAGSEGSGEPTAADETCPVCGDENCEKLFHVHLTPPWG
;
A
#
# COMPACT_ATOMS: atom_id res chain seq x y z
N MET A 1 -4.77 17.80 -13.33
CA MET A 1 -5.61 17.78 -12.11
C MET A 1 -6.25 16.41 -12.10
N ALA A 2 -5.91 15.54 -11.14
CA ALA A 2 -6.58 14.25 -11.02
C ALA A 2 -8.07 14.50 -10.78
N ASN A 3 -8.93 13.91 -11.60
CA ASN A 3 -10.37 14.01 -11.43
C ASN A 3 -10.79 13.15 -10.23
N SER A 4 -11.85 13.51 -9.50
CA SER A 4 -12.29 12.74 -8.32
C SER A 4 -12.68 11.29 -8.65
N GLU A 5 -13.09 11.04 -9.90
CA GLU A 5 -13.38 9.71 -10.44
C GLU A 5 -12.09 8.87 -10.55
N ASP A 6 -10.98 9.46 -10.99
CA ASP A 6 -9.67 8.79 -11.12
C ASP A 6 -9.11 8.32 -9.76
N VAL A 7 -9.30 9.13 -8.72
CA VAL A 7 -8.93 8.78 -7.34
C VAL A 7 -9.79 7.63 -6.82
N THR A 8 -11.10 7.65 -7.08
CA THR A 8 -12.03 6.61 -6.62
C THR A 8 -11.70 5.28 -7.28
N ASP A 9 -11.46 5.28 -8.60
CA ASP A 9 -11.07 4.09 -9.36
C ASP A 9 -9.76 3.49 -8.85
N ALA A 10 -8.76 4.33 -8.57
CA ALA A 10 -7.48 3.89 -8.01
C ALA A 10 -7.65 3.24 -6.62
N LEU A 11 -8.49 3.80 -5.76
CA LEU A 11 -8.78 3.23 -4.44
C LEU A 11 -9.61 1.93 -4.53
N GLU A 12 -10.57 1.84 -5.46
CA GLU A 12 -11.31 0.61 -5.73
C GLU A 12 -10.37 -0.51 -6.18
N VAL A 13 -9.33 -0.18 -6.96
CA VAL A 13 -8.32 -1.15 -7.36
C VAL A 13 -7.58 -1.75 -6.15
N LEU A 14 -7.31 -0.96 -5.11
CA LEU A 14 -6.62 -1.42 -3.90
C LEU A 14 -7.51 -2.25 -2.96
N GLY A 15 -8.84 -2.10 -3.04
CA GLY A 15 -9.81 -2.78 -2.17
C GLY A 15 -9.93 -4.31 -2.36
N ASN A 16 -8.89 -4.98 -2.87
CA ASN A 16 -8.89 -6.39 -3.16
C ASN A 16 -7.62 -7.08 -2.65
N GLU A 17 -7.80 -8.17 -1.89
CA GLU A 17 -6.73 -8.91 -1.21
C GLU A 17 -5.62 -9.41 -2.15
N ILE A 18 -5.97 -9.87 -3.35
CA ILE A 18 -5.01 -10.38 -4.33
C ILE A 18 -4.14 -9.23 -4.85
N ARG A 19 -4.76 -8.08 -5.10
CA ARG A 19 -4.06 -6.90 -5.58
C ARG A 19 -3.09 -6.36 -4.53
N VAL A 20 -3.49 -6.35 -3.26
CA VAL A 20 -2.59 -6.01 -2.15
C VAL A 20 -1.44 -7.02 -2.04
N SER A 21 -1.71 -8.32 -2.20
CA SER A 21 -0.66 -9.34 -2.20
C SER A 21 0.35 -9.14 -3.33
N ILE A 22 -0.10 -8.82 -4.54
CA ILE A 22 0.78 -8.50 -5.68
C ILE A 22 1.68 -7.30 -5.35
N LEU A 23 1.11 -6.23 -4.79
CA LEU A 23 1.89 -5.03 -4.45
C LEU A 23 2.96 -5.30 -3.39
N ARG A 24 2.67 -6.17 -2.41
CA ARG A 24 3.66 -6.59 -1.40
C ARG A 24 4.80 -7.39 -2.01
N GLU A 25 4.49 -8.40 -2.83
CA GLU A 25 5.52 -9.20 -3.50
C GLU A 25 6.42 -8.37 -4.43
N LEU A 26 5.87 -7.32 -5.04
CA LEU A 26 6.65 -6.37 -5.83
C LEU A 26 7.46 -5.38 -4.98
N ALA A 27 7.01 -5.08 -3.75
CA ALA A 27 7.76 -4.24 -2.81
C ALA A 27 8.97 -4.98 -2.21
N ASP A 28 8.80 -6.27 -1.95
CA ASP A 28 9.84 -7.14 -1.38
C ASP A 28 10.86 -7.63 -2.43
N ALA A 29 10.65 -7.33 -3.71
CA ALA A 29 11.54 -7.74 -4.79
C ALA A 29 12.69 -6.73 -4.99
N ASP A 30 13.91 -7.25 -5.15
CA ASP A 30 15.11 -6.46 -5.47
C ASP A 30 15.11 -5.89 -6.92
N GLY A 31 14.10 -6.21 -7.72
CA GLY A 31 13.95 -5.77 -9.10
C GLY A 31 12.66 -6.30 -9.75
N PRO A 32 12.47 -6.02 -11.05
CA PRO A 32 11.28 -6.46 -11.79
C PRO A 32 11.11 -7.98 -11.76
N LEU A 33 9.86 -8.44 -11.63
CA LEU A 33 9.51 -9.86 -11.64
C LEU A 33 8.80 -10.22 -12.93
N SER A 34 9.12 -11.37 -13.51
CA SER A 34 8.31 -11.89 -14.61
C SER A 34 6.89 -12.23 -14.14
N PHE A 35 5.96 -12.33 -15.10
CA PHE A 35 4.58 -12.75 -14.82
C PHE A 35 4.53 -14.05 -14.01
N THR A 36 5.33 -15.05 -14.40
CA THR A 36 5.33 -16.37 -13.78
C THR A 36 5.88 -16.31 -12.36
N GLU A 37 7.01 -15.63 -12.15
CA GLU A 37 7.61 -15.48 -10.81
C GLU A 37 6.66 -14.77 -9.85
N LEU A 38 6.08 -13.64 -10.28
CA LEU A 38 5.14 -12.88 -9.47
C LEU A 38 3.89 -13.72 -9.14
N ARG A 39 3.35 -14.46 -10.10
CA ARG A 39 2.20 -15.34 -9.88
C ARG A 39 2.51 -16.47 -8.89
N GLU A 40 3.69 -17.07 -9.00
CA GLU A 40 4.16 -18.14 -8.12
C GLU A 40 4.35 -17.64 -6.70
N ARG A 41 4.97 -16.47 -6.52
CA ARG A 41 5.12 -15.80 -5.21
C ARG A 41 3.79 -15.51 -4.54
N VAL A 42 2.83 -14.94 -5.29
CA VAL A 42 1.46 -14.66 -4.80
C VAL A 42 0.66 -15.95 -4.55
N GLY A 43 1.09 -17.10 -5.08
CA GLY A 43 0.45 -18.40 -4.83
C GLY A 43 -0.87 -18.63 -5.58
N ILE A 44 -1.15 -17.89 -6.66
CA ILE A 44 -2.39 -18.03 -7.42
C ILE A 44 -2.23 -19.01 -8.58
N ARG A 45 -2.96 -20.13 -8.48
CA ARG A 45 -2.97 -21.17 -9.52
C ARG A 45 -3.71 -20.77 -10.79
N ASP A 46 -4.76 -19.96 -10.66
CA ASP A 46 -5.56 -19.50 -11.80
C ASP A 46 -4.88 -18.33 -12.51
N THR A 47 -4.28 -18.62 -13.66
CA THR A 47 -3.59 -17.64 -14.50
C THR A 47 -4.50 -16.51 -14.97
N GLY A 48 -5.77 -16.80 -15.31
CA GLY A 48 -6.72 -15.80 -15.78
C GLY A 48 -7.11 -14.82 -14.68
N LYS A 49 -7.36 -15.35 -13.48
CA LYS A 49 -7.64 -14.55 -12.28
C LYS A 49 -6.44 -13.66 -11.94
N PHE A 50 -5.23 -14.21 -11.91
CA PHE A 50 -4.02 -13.43 -11.62
C PHE A 50 -3.80 -12.32 -12.67
N ASN A 51 -3.89 -12.65 -13.96
CA ASN A 51 -3.73 -11.68 -15.03
C ASN A 51 -4.74 -10.54 -14.93
N TYR A 52 -6.01 -10.84 -14.65
CA TYR A 52 -7.03 -9.82 -14.43
C TYR A 52 -6.64 -8.83 -13.33
N HIS A 53 -6.16 -9.32 -12.19
CA HIS A 53 -5.74 -8.47 -11.08
C HIS A 53 -4.49 -7.65 -11.40
N LEU A 54 -3.50 -8.25 -12.06
CA LEU A 54 -2.28 -7.58 -12.46
C LEU A 54 -2.55 -6.47 -13.48
N THR A 55 -3.35 -6.72 -14.52
CA THR A 55 -3.72 -5.69 -15.51
C THR A 55 -4.40 -4.49 -14.84
N LYS A 56 -5.26 -4.71 -13.84
CA LYS A 56 -5.90 -3.61 -13.10
C LYS A 56 -4.88 -2.78 -12.30
N LEU A 57 -3.86 -3.42 -11.74
CA LEU A 57 -2.79 -2.72 -11.04
C LEU A 57 -1.89 -1.93 -11.99
N CYS A 58 -1.65 -2.44 -13.21
CA CYS A 58 -0.84 -1.75 -14.22
C CYS A 58 -1.44 -0.40 -14.66
N SER A 59 -2.73 -0.16 -14.41
CA SER A 59 -3.35 1.13 -14.70
C SER A 59 -2.88 2.26 -13.78
N TYR A 60 -2.42 1.95 -12.55
CA TYR A 60 -2.16 2.98 -11.53
C TYR A 60 -0.89 2.75 -10.69
N PHE A 61 -0.61 1.51 -10.32
CA PHE A 61 0.33 1.19 -9.24
C PHE A 61 1.54 0.36 -9.68
N VAL A 62 1.43 -0.36 -10.81
CA VAL A 62 2.46 -1.26 -11.32
C VAL A 62 2.90 -0.80 -12.70
N ARG A 63 4.19 -0.95 -13.00
CA ARG A 63 4.76 -0.73 -14.33
C ARG A 63 5.06 -2.08 -14.97
N ASP A 64 4.63 -2.24 -16.22
CA ASP A 64 5.04 -3.34 -17.08
C ASP A 64 6.24 -2.86 -17.92
N THR A 65 7.39 -3.46 -17.71
CA THR A 65 8.66 -3.07 -18.33
C THR A 65 9.25 -4.24 -19.11
N GLU A 66 10.30 -3.99 -19.89
CA GLU A 66 11.02 -5.07 -20.60
C GLU A 66 11.60 -6.12 -19.63
N GLY A 67 11.90 -5.74 -18.39
CA GLY A 67 12.40 -6.65 -17.34
C GLY A 67 11.30 -7.39 -16.57
N GLY A 68 10.03 -7.05 -16.79
CA GLY A 68 8.89 -7.56 -16.04
C GLY A 68 8.14 -6.47 -15.26
N TYR A 69 7.40 -6.90 -14.24
CA TYR A 69 6.54 -6.06 -13.43
C TYR A 69 7.30 -5.51 -12.22
N GLU A 70 7.16 -4.21 -11.98
CA GLU A 70 7.73 -3.52 -10.83
C GLU A 70 6.74 -2.48 -10.28
N LEU A 71 6.94 -2.04 -9.03
CA LEU A 71 6.13 -0.93 -8.51
C LEU A 71 6.35 0.35 -9.32
N GLY A 72 5.25 1.01 -9.63
CA GLY A 72 5.24 2.43 -10.00
C GLY A 72 5.35 3.31 -8.76
N HIS A 73 5.66 4.60 -8.96
CA HIS A 73 5.81 5.57 -7.87
C HIS A 73 4.59 5.60 -6.92
N ALA A 74 3.37 5.54 -7.47
CA ALA A 74 2.15 5.49 -6.66
C ALA A 74 2.05 4.18 -5.85
N GLY A 75 2.39 3.04 -6.43
CA GLY A 75 2.41 1.74 -5.76
C GLY A 75 3.38 1.72 -4.58
N SER A 76 4.61 2.23 -4.77
CA SER A 76 5.60 2.34 -3.69
C SER A 76 5.10 3.17 -2.51
N ARG A 77 4.43 4.30 -2.78
CA ARG A 77 3.87 5.14 -1.71
C ARG A 77 2.72 4.47 -0.96
N VAL A 78 1.89 3.69 -1.65
CA VAL A 78 0.79 2.95 -1.02
C VAL A 78 1.32 1.86 -0.10
N VAL A 79 2.30 1.07 -0.55
CA VAL A 79 2.89 0.01 0.29
C VAL A 79 3.58 0.61 1.52
N ALA A 80 4.36 1.68 1.33
CA ALA A 80 5.00 2.38 2.44
C ALA A 80 3.98 2.95 3.44
N ALA A 81 2.88 3.54 2.97
CA ALA A 81 1.85 4.08 3.85
C ALA A 81 1.04 2.99 4.59
N ALA A 82 0.99 1.77 4.03
CA ALA A 82 0.33 0.63 4.63
C ALA A 82 1.22 -0.15 5.61
N ASP A 83 2.53 0.15 5.65
CA ASP A 83 3.44 -0.45 6.62
C ASP A 83 3.24 0.20 8.00
N PRO A 84 2.78 -0.57 9.01
CA PRO A 84 2.60 -0.05 10.36
C PRO A 84 3.91 0.45 11.01
N HIS A 85 5.08 0.14 10.44
CA HIS A 85 6.40 0.57 10.92
C HIS A 85 7.00 1.73 10.12
N ALA A 86 6.35 2.21 9.05
CA ALA A 86 6.88 3.29 8.21
C ALA A 86 7.03 4.64 8.95
N GLY A 87 6.46 4.79 10.15
CA GLY A 87 6.68 5.93 11.04
C GLY A 87 7.89 5.78 11.99
N SER A 88 8.55 4.63 12.03
CA SER A 88 9.65 4.35 12.97
C SER A 88 11.03 4.67 12.38
N GLU A 89 11.20 4.52 11.06
CA GLU A 89 12.48 4.77 10.37
C GLU A 89 12.58 6.23 9.89
N GLY A 90 12.54 7.17 10.84
CA GLY A 90 12.64 8.59 10.52
C GLY A 90 12.52 9.55 11.69
N SER A 91 12.24 9.06 12.91
CA SER A 91 12.37 9.88 14.10
C SER A 91 13.81 9.75 14.60
N GLY A 92 14.59 10.84 14.50
CA GLY A 92 15.70 11.01 15.44
C GLY A 92 15.20 10.75 16.86
N GLU A 93 16.08 10.20 17.71
CA GLU A 93 15.82 9.82 19.11
C GLU A 93 14.58 10.52 19.68
N PRO A 94 13.52 9.77 20.06
CA PRO A 94 12.35 10.37 20.66
C PRO A 94 12.83 11.18 21.86
N THR A 95 12.85 12.50 21.71
CA THR A 95 13.15 13.37 22.84
C THR A 95 12.03 13.10 23.82
N ALA A 96 12.39 12.56 24.98
CA ALA A 96 11.47 12.32 26.09
C ALA A 96 10.70 13.62 26.36
N ALA A 97 9.52 13.72 25.77
CA ALA A 97 8.62 14.85 25.88
C ALA A 97 7.22 14.24 25.95
N ASP A 98 6.82 14.04 27.20
CA ASP A 98 5.52 13.65 27.74
C ASP A 98 4.85 12.45 27.07
N GLU A 99 4.90 11.34 27.81
CA GLU A 99 4.39 9.99 27.48
C GLU A 99 2.86 9.93 27.33
N THR A 100 2.16 11.06 27.20
CA THR A 100 0.71 11.12 27.10
C THR A 100 0.25 11.26 25.65
N CYS A 101 -0.57 10.33 25.18
CA CYS A 101 -1.16 10.41 23.84
C CYS A 101 -1.97 11.71 23.71
N PRO A 102 -1.62 12.65 22.81
CA PRO A 102 -2.28 13.96 22.71
C PRO A 102 -3.73 13.87 22.20
N VAL A 103 -4.17 12.68 21.82
CA VAL A 103 -5.51 12.40 21.31
C VAL A 103 -6.43 11.85 22.39
N CYS A 104 -5.98 10.85 23.16
CA CYS A 104 -6.83 10.19 24.17
C CYS A 104 -6.41 10.48 25.61
N GLY A 105 -5.22 11.02 25.85
CA GLY A 105 -4.73 11.33 27.19
C GLY A 105 -4.10 10.15 27.94
N ASP A 106 -3.91 8.99 27.31
CA ASP A 106 -3.32 7.81 27.97
C ASP A 106 -1.79 7.81 27.92
N GLU A 107 -1.17 7.38 29.03
CA GLU A 107 0.29 7.40 29.25
C GLU A 107 1.05 6.23 28.57
N ASN A 108 0.35 5.35 27.85
CA ASN A 108 0.97 4.23 27.13
C ASN A 108 0.08 3.72 25.98
N CYS A 109 -0.25 4.60 25.05
CA CYS A 109 -1.16 4.28 23.94
C CYS A 109 -0.46 3.45 22.84
N GLU A 110 -0.75 2.15 22.77
CA GLU A 110 -0.21 1.24 21.74
C GLU A 110 -0.94 1.36 20.38
N LYS A 111 -1.79 2.37 20.17
CA LYS A 111 -2.54 2.51 18.91
C LYS A 111 -1.67 3.12 17.81
N LEU A 112 -1.49 2.35 16.74
CA LEU A 112 -0.63 2.69 15.59
C LEU A 112 -1.16 3.84 14.72
N PHE A 113 -2.46 4.13 14.72
CA PHE A 113 -3.04 5.28 14.02
C PHE A 113 -4.35 5.76 14.67
N HIS A 114 -4.59 7.08 14.63
CA HIS A 114 -5.87 7.70 14.98
C HIS A 114 -6.42 8.49 13.78
N VAL A 115 -7.67 8.23 13.39
CA VAL A 115 -8.31 8.90 12.25
C VAL A 115 -9.54 9.65 12.74
N HIS A 116 -9.54 10.97 12.60
CA HIS A 116 -10.73 11.81 12.79
C HIS A 116 -11.52 11.87 11.49
N LEU A 117 -12.67 11.20 11.45
CA LEU A 117 -13.67 11.40 10.41
C LEU A 117 -14.78 12.28 10.97
N THR A 118 -14.86 13.51 10.48
CA THR A 118 -16.02 14.37 10.72
C THR A 118 -16.99 14.15 9.56
N PRO A 119 -18.15 13.51 9.76
CA PRO A 119 -19.14 13.38 8.69
C PRO A 119 -19.69 14.77 8.31
N PRO A 120 -19.94 15.03 7.01
CA PRO A 120 -20.36 16.35 6.51
C PRO A 120 -21.82 16.72 6.81
N TRP A 121 -22.53 15.91 7.59
CA TRP A 121 -23.89 16.21 8.02
C TRP A 121 -23.89 16.43 9.53
N GLY A 122 -23.52 17.65 9.92
CA GLY A 122 -23.80 18.24 11.22
C GLY A 122 -24.81 19.37 11.05
#